data_AF-A0A7R7X1S2-F1
#
_entry.id   AF-A0A7R7X1S2-F1
#
_cell.length_a   1.000
_cell.length_b   1.000
_cell.length_c   1.000
_cell.angle_alpha   90.00
_cell.angle_beta   90.00
_cell.angle_gamma   90.00
#
_symmetry.space_group_name_H-M   'P 1'
#
loop_
_entity.id
_entity.type
_entity.pdbx_description
1 polymer ?
#
loop_
_entity_poly.entity_id
_entity_poly.type
_entity_poly.pdbx_seq_one_letter_code
_entity_poly.pdbx_strand_id
1 'polypeptide(L)'
;MIETPSIFRLQALFLIIQYHAEVGRFERAFMMASIASRHVTALQLKHESPHLSFVTQEIRRRAAWTMALLDGYFSVGLPGYSTINYEEIYQQYPCREEEFGSTDPDTIRGPSTARVEDKAHYSMLELILRISRVRRDIMRFTRQLALLEQPLKEFQGIVQGFQMNLTQLQEKIASVVGSSATGTIIQPNFRWVVRSLEIQLAWRQAHCDLFRLFLLGHPNAAPDVVLRPLGSSTYASQAQEICQEHSDWIVESIKIVRKMNLQVLFSFDIARCAYQAARLNLFLAHMPNVRPQLTSESAVSNAAECLAFIKERFVSSAHAQRMISDLSLLIGAYETRDGHFGAAMALDSLRFSGDALEKHKQLSAHSLIHQANFVDDSYLYEL
;
A
#
# COMPACT_ATOMS: atom_id res chain seq x y z
N MET A 1 19.92 -24.04 5.20
CA MET A 1 19.67 -22.58 5.42
C MET A 1 18.50 -22.36 6.39
N ILE A 2 17.45 -23.19 6.35
CA ILE A 2 16.21 -23.06 7.15
C ILE A 2 16.41 -23.33 8.66
N GLU A 3 17.29 -24.25 9.04
CA GLU A 3 17.38 -24.78 10.42
C GLU A 3 18.23 -23.94 11.39
N THR A 4 18.95 -22.94 10.89
CA THR A 4 19.91 -22.17 11.70
C THR A 4 19.70 -20.68 11.44
N PRO A 5 18.73 -20.06 12.16
CA PRO A 5 18.43 -18.64 12.02
C PRO A 5 19.64 -17.77 12.34
N SER A 6 19.91 -16.78 11.49
CA SER A 6 20.88 -15.71 11.75
C SER A 6 20.46 -14.44 11.02
N ILE A 7 20.96 -13.28 11.47
CA ILE A 7 20.65 -11.99 10.83
C ILE A 7 21.05 -11.98 9.35
N PHE A 8 22.26 -12.44 9.02
CA PHE A 8 22.74 -12.50 7.63
C PHE A 8 21.85 -13.38 6.75
N ARG A 9 21.39 -14.52 7.27
CA ARG A 9 20.52 -15.43 6.53
C ARG A 9 19.12 -14.84 6.37
N LEU A 10 18.61 -14.14 7.38
CA LEU A 10 17.33 -13.43 7.28
C LEU A 10 17.40 -12.31 6.23
N GLN A 11 18.47 -11.53 6.20
CA GLN A 11 18.68 -10.49 5.19
C GLN A 11 18.78 -11.09 3.77
N ALA A 12 19.55 -12.16 3.60
CA ALA A 12 19.62 -12.88 2.34
C ALA A 12 18.24 -13.43 1.93
N LEU A 13 17.47 -13.95 2.89
CA LEU A 13 16.14 -14.47 2.65
C LEU A 13 15.17 -13.37 2.20
N PHE A 14 15.23 -12.15 2.75
CA PHE A 14 14.43 -11.02 2.25
C PHE A 14 14.73 -10.71 0.77
N LEU A 15 16.00 -10.71 0.37
CA LEU A 15 16.39 -10.49 -1.02
C LEU A 15 15.91 -11.61 -1.95
N ILE A 16 16.01 -12.87 -1.50
CA ILE A 16 15.54 -14.04 -2.26
C ILE A 16 14.02 -14.01 -2.40
N ILE A 17 13.28 -13.64 -1.33
CA ILE A 17 11.84 -13.48 -1.39
C ILE A 17 11.48 -12.42 -2.43
N GLN A 18 12.09 -11.23 -2.36
CA GLN A 18 11.85 -10.16 -3.33
C GLN A 18 12.13 -10.65 -4.76
N TYR A 19 13.26 -11.33 -4.99
CA TYR A 19 13.59 -11.88 -6.30
C TYR A 19 12.52 -12.86 -6.80
N HIS A 20 12.10 -13.82 -5.98
CA HIS A 20 11.07 -14.78 -6.36
C HIS A 20 9.75 -14.11 -6.69
N ALA A 21 9.42 -13.08 -5.91
CA ALA A 21 8.27 -12.25 -6.13
C ALA A 21 8.41 -11.55 -7.51
N GLU A 22 9.51 -10.84 -7.79
CA GLU A 22 9.74 -10.14 -9.07
C GLU A 22 9.67 -11.06 -10.30
N VAL A 23 10.15 -12.31 -10.21
CA VAL A 23 10.11 -13.26 -11.34
C VAL A 23 8.83 -14.11 -11.41
N GLY A 24 7.85 -13.85 -10.54
CA GLY A 24 6.53 -14.49 -10.61
C GLY A 24 6.40 -15.83 -9.89
N ARG A 25 7.38 -16.22 -9.08
CA ARG A 25 7.35 -17.44 -8.26
C ARG A 25 6.72 -17.15 -6.90
N PHE A 26 5.46 -16.73 -6.92
CA PHE A 26 4.77 -16.19 -5.74
C PHE A 26 4.56 -17.23 -4.64
N GLU A 27 4.34 -18.49 -5.00
CA GLU A 27 4.24 -19.61 -4.07
C GLU A 27 5.53 -19.78 -3.26
N ARG A 28 6.69 -19.68 -3.93
CA ARG A 28 8.00 -19.74 -3.27
C ARG A 28 8.22 -18.53 -2.39
N ALA A 29 7.92 -17.34 -2.90
CA ALA A 29 8.06 -16.10 -2.16
C ALA A 29 7.22 -16.12 -0.87
N PHE A 30 5.97 -16.58 -0.96
CA PHE A 30 5.04 -16.71 0.16
C PHE A 30 5.53 -17.72 1.21
N MET A 31 5.93 -18.92 0.78
CA MET A 31 6.46 -19.93 1.71
C MET A 31 7.74 -19.46 2.40
N MET A 32 8.63 -18.79 1.68
CA MET A 32 9.86 -18.24 2.25
C MET A 32 9.58 -17.08 3.21
N ALA A 33 8.57 -16.23 2.97
CA ALA A 33 8.15 -15.20 3.91
C ALA A 33 7.74 -15.79 5.27
N SER A 34 7.08 -16.94 5.27
CA SER A 34 6.75 -17.67 6.50
C SER A 34 8.00 -18.15 7.24
N ILE A 35 9.02 -18.64 6.52
CA ILE A 35 10.32 -19.02 7.12
C ILE A 35 11.04 -17.79 7.69
N ALA A 36 11.01 -16.66 6.98
CA ALA A 36 11.60 -15.40 7.44
C ALA A 36 10.93 -14.89 8.73
N SER A 37 9.60 -14.94 8.81
CA SER A 37 8.88 -14.58 10.05
C SER A 37 9.29 -15.49 11.23
N ARG A 38 9.46 -16.80 10.98
CA ARG A 38 9.98 -17.71 12.01
C ARG A 38 11.40 -17.36 12.43
N HIS A 39 12.27 -16.90 11.51
CA HIS A 39 13.61 -16.41 11.87
C HIS A 39 13.55 -15.14 12.73
N VAL A 40 12.67 -14.19 12.39
CA VAL A 40 12.43 -12.98 13.20
C VAL A 40 12.04 -13.35 14.63
N THR A 41 11.14 -14.32 14.78
CA THR A 41 10.68 -14.82 16.08
C THR A 41 11.80 -15.55 16.83
N ALA A 42 12.48 -16.51 16.18
CA ALA A 42 13.54 -17.30 16.80
C ALA A 42 14.72 -16.45 17.29
N LEU A 43 15.05 -15.38 16.56
CA LEU A 43 16.10 -14.43 16.93
C LEU A 43 15.63 -13.34 17.91
N GLN A 44 14.35 -13.38 18.32
CA GLN A 44 13.70 -12.40 19.20
C GLN A 44 13.81 -10.94 18.69
N LEU A 45 13.70 -10.74 17.37
CA LEU A 45 13.87 -9.41 16.77
C LEU A 45 12.68 -8.48 17.04
N LYS A 46 11.61 -8.97 17.65
CA LYS A 46 10.45 -8.14 18.03
C LYS A 46 10.71 -7.26 19.26
N HIS A 47 11.78 -7.51 20.04
CA HIS A 47 12.07 -6.80 21.29
C HIS A 47 13.45 -6.12 21.28
N GLU A 48 13.52 -4.90 21.80
CA GLU A 48 14.80 -4.22 22.02
C GLU A 48 15.73 -5.07 22.90
N SER A 49 17.03 -5.02 22.63
CA SER A 49 18.04 -5.76 23.38
C SER A 49 19.08 -4.77 23.91
N PRO A 50 18.95 -4.28 25.16
CA PRO A 50 19.71 -3.14 25.66
C PRO A 50 21.22 -3.39 25.79
N HIS A 51 21.64 -4.66 25.77
CA HIS A 51 23.06 -5.06 25.83
C HIS A 51 23.78 -4.97 24.48
N LEU A 52 23.06 -4.75 23.38
CA LEU A 52 23.65 -4.66 22.05
C LEU A 52 24.16 -3.25 21.75
N SER A 53 25.21 -3.17 20.94
CA SER A 53 25.65 -1.88 20.39
C SER A 53 24.54 -1.26 19.52
N PHE A 54 24.52 0.06 19.44
CA PHE A 54 23.54 0.82 18.64
C PHE A 54 23.38 0.25 17.22
N VAL A 55 24.49 0.05 16.49
CA VAL A 55 24.46 -0.47 15.11
C VAL A 55 23.83 -1.86 15.05
N THR A 56 24.16 -2.74 16.02
CA THR A 56 23.60 -4.09 16.07
C THR A 56 22.10 -4.06 16.37
N GLN A 57 21.68 -3.20 17.30
CA GLN A 57 20.27 -3.01 17.63
C GLN A 57 19.49 -2.44 16.44
N GLU A 58 20.05 -1.46 15.73
CA GLU A 58 19.44 -0.86 14.56
C GLU A 58 19.29 -1.84 13.40
N ILE A 59 20.26 -2.74 13.18
CA ILE A 59 20.13 -3.84 12.22
C ILE A 59 18.93 -4.75 12.58
N ARG A 60 18.73 -5.04 13.87
CA ARG A 60 17.60 -5.86 14.34
C ARG A 60 16.26 -5.15 14.15
N ARG A 61 16.18 -3.85 14.46
CA ARG A 61 14.99 -3.00 14.19
C ARG A 61 14.61 -3.06 12.72
N ARG A 62 15.57 -2.74 11.83
CA ARG A 62 15.35 -2.74 10.38
C ARG A 62 14.92 -4.11 9.86
N ALA A 63 15.48 -5.20 10.36
CA ALA A 63 15.08 -6.56 9.98
C ALA A 63 13.64 -6.89 10.41
N ALA A 64 13.25 -6.56 11.64
CA ALA A 64 11.88 -6.78 12.14
C ALA A 64 10.85 -5.95 11.33
N TRP A 65 11.14 -4.68 11.10
CA TRP A 65 10.25 -3.79 10.33
C TRP A 65 10.21 -4.13 8.84
N THR A 66 11.29 -4.66 8.26
CA THR A 66 11.30 -5.18 6.89
C THR A 66 10.34 -6.37 6.76
N MET A 67 10.34 -7.29 7.74
CA MET A 67 9.39 -8.39 7.77
C MET A 67 7.95 -7.88 7.88
N ALA A 68 7.71 -6.84 8.68
CA ALA A 68 6.39 -6.22 8.80
C ALA A 68 5.88 -5.66 7.46
N LEU A 69 6.74 -4.94 6.72
CA LEU A 69 6.41 -4.45 5.37
C LEU A 69 6.13 -5.59 4.40
N LEU A 70 7.00 -6.62 4.42
CA LEU A 70 6.88 -7.78 3.56
C LEU A 70 5.55 -8.51 3.78
N ASP A 71 5.16 -8.71 5.04
CA ASP A 71 3.88 -9.33 5.39
C ASP A 71 2.68 -8.56 4.85
N GLY A 72 2.76 -7.21 4.83
CA GLY A 72 1.73 -6.35 4.26
C GLY A 72 1.52 -6.57 2.75
N TYR A 73 2.59 -6.88 2.00
CA TYR A 73 2.50 -7.17 0.56
C TYR A 73 1.82 -8.51 0.27
N PHE A 74 2.02 -9.53 1.11
CA PHE A 74 1.40 -10.85 0.93
C PHE A 74 -0.02 -10.90 1.49
N SER A 75 -0.20 -10.52 2.76
CA SER A 75 -1.48 -10.72 3.47
C SER A 75 -2.60 -9.84 2.92
N VAL A 76 -2.31 -8.64 2.41
CA VAL A 76 -3.28 -7.67 1.86
C VAL A 76 -4.51 -7.49 2.77
N GLY A 77 -4.29 -7.47 4.08
CA GLY A 77 -5.33 -7.29 5.09
C GLY A 77 -6.18 -8.53 5.41
N LEU A 78 -5.79 -9.71 4.94
CA LEU A 78 -6.42 -10.98 5.29
C LEU A 78 -5.73 -11.61 6.51
N PRO A 79 -6.43 -11.77 7.65
CA PRO A 79 -5.80 -12.25 8.90
C PRO A 79 -5.15 -13.63 8.77
N GLY A 80 -5.76 -14.56 8.02
CA GLY A 80 -5.27 -15.94 7.88
C GLY A 80 -3.95 -16.08 7.10
N TYR A 81 -3.48 -15.01 6.46
CA TYR A 81 -2.25 -15.01 5.66
C TYR A 81 -1.14 -14.14 6.26
N SER A 82 -1.41 -13.48 7.40
CA SER A 82 -0.40 -12.68 8.10
C SER A 82 0.47 -13.58 8.95
N THR A 83 1.78 -13.42 8.81
CA THR A 83 2.83 -14.18 9.48
C THR A 83 3.48 -13.38 10.62
N ILE A 84 3.24 -12.06 10.68
CA ILE A 84 3.74 -11.19 11.75
C ILE A 84 2.67 -10.19 12.18
N ASN A 85 2.49 -10.08 13.48
CA ASN A 85 1.57 -9.14 14.09
C ASN A 85 2.29 -7.83 14.40
N TYR A 86 1.80 -6.70 13.90
CA TYR A 86 2.43 -5.39 14.13
C TYR A 86 2.30 -4.95 15.59
N GLU A 87 1.24 -5.37 16.26
CA GLU A 87 0.99 -5.10 17.67
C GLU A 87 1.97 -5.83 18.60
N GLU A 88 2.71 -6.82 18.08
CA GLU A 88 3.74 -7.58 18.79
C GLU A 88 5.16 -7.10 18.49
N ILE A 89 5.33 -6.03 17.71
CA ILE A 89 6.65 -5.43 17.46
C ILE A 89 6.86 -4.34 18.51
N TYR A 90 7.69 -4.66 19.51
CA TYR A 90 8.07 -3.77 20.62
C TYR A 90 9.40 -3.05 20.36
N GLN A 91 9.93 -3.13 19.13
CA GLN A 91 11.07 -2.35 18.67
C GLN A 91 10.67 -0.88 18.46
N GLN A 92 11.63 0.03 18.68
CA GLN A 92 11.53 1.38 18.17
C GLN A 92 11.55 1.38 16.63
N TYR A 93 11.04 2.46 16.03
CA TYR A 93 11.20 2.66 14.59
C TYR A 93 12.69 2.84 14.23
N PRO A 94 13.09 2.48 13.00
CA PRO A 94 14.46 2.67 12.54
C PRO A 94 14.90 4.12 12.60
N CYS A 95 16.15 4.35 12.97
CA CYS A 95 16.76 5.68 12.95
C CYS A 95 16.92 6.22 11.52
N ARG A 96 17.33 7.49 11.41
CA ARG A 96 17.59 8.13 10.12
C ARG A 96 18.73 7.44 9.39
N GLU A 97 18.65 7.39 8.06
CA GLU A 97 19.68 6.76 7.25
C GLU A 97 21.05 7.44 7.36
N GLU A 98 21.09 8.72 7.68
CA GLU A 98 22.34 9.47 7.93
C GLU A 98 22.99 9.10 9.27
N GLU A 99 22.20 8.66 10.24
CA GLU A 99 22.68 8.25 11.57
C GLU A 99 23.15 6.79 11.58
N PHE A 100 22.63 5.98 10.66
CA PHE A 100 22.97 4.57 10.57
C PHE A 100 24.42 4.35 10.13
N GLY A 101 25.25 3.87 11.07
CA GLY A 101 26.68 3.65 10.83
C GLY A 101 27.55 4.89 11.07
N SER A 102 26.99 5.97 11.62
CA SER A 102 27.77 7.09 12.12
C SER A 102 28.72 6.63 13.23
N THR A 103 29.98 7.06 13.18
CA THR A 103 30.99 6.81 14.20
C THR A 103 30.92 7.81 15.36
N ASP A 104 29.99 8.76 15.30
CA ASP A 104 29.85 9.80 16.30
C ASP A 104 29.34 9.21 17.64
N PRO A 105 30.10 9.34 18.75
CA PRO A 105 29.71 8.83 20.06
C PRO A 105 28.35 9.35 20.56
N ASP A 106 27.93 10.56 20.15
CA ASP A 106 26.63 11.11 20.52
C ASP A 106 25.46 10.45 19.76
N THR A 107 25.70 9.98 18.53
CA THR A 107 24.72 9.18 17.76
C THR A 107 24.66 7.73 18.27
N ILE A 108 25.78 7.21 18.78
CA ILE A 108 25.92 5.83 19.30
C ILE A 108 25.27 5.68 20.69
N ARG A 109 25.06 6.77 21.43
CA ARG A 109 24.54 6.73 22.82
C ARG A 109 23.07 6.30 22.95
N GLY A 110 22.38 6.09 21.83
CA GLY A 110 20.96 5.76 21.82
C GLY A 110 20.10 6.94 22.30
N PRO A 111 18.77 6.88 22.07
CA PRO A 111 17.88 8.00 22.35
C PRO A 111 17.71 8.35 23.84
N SER A 112 18.43 7.73 24.77
CA SER A 112 18.24 7.91 26.22
C SER A 112 19.01 9.08 26.83
N THR A 113 19.80 9.85 26.07
CA THR A 113 20.44 11.08 26.59
C THR A 113 20.37 12.29 25.65
N ALA A 114 19.57 12.25 24.59
CA ALA A 114 19.40 13.40 23.71
C ALA A 114 18.59 14.50 24.44
N ARG A 115 19.16 15.70 24.43
CA ARG A 115 18.63 16.92 25.03
C ARG A 115 17.19 17.17 24.57
N VAL A 116 16.38 17.69 25.48
CA VAL A 116 14.93 18.00 25.36
C VAL A 116 14.59 19.02 24.24
N GLU A 117 15.55 19.43 23.39
CA GLU A 117 15.37 20.51 22.41
C GLU A 117 15.74 20.18 20.95
N ASP A 118 16.16 18.95 20.63
CA ASP A 118 16.24 18.55 19.22
C ASP A 118 14.86 18.13 18.72
N LYS A 119 14.30 18.95 17.83
CA LYS A 119 13.04 18.67 17.13
C LYS A 119 13.04 17.22 16.67
N ALA A 120 12.09 16.42 17.13
CA ALA A 120 11.98 15.00 16.77
C ALA A 120 11.87 14.85 15.24
N HIS A 121 13.00 14.64 14.58
CA HIS A 121 13.09 14.46 13.15
C HIS A 121 12.81 12.98 12.84
N TYR A 122 11.59 12.68 12.41
CA TYR A 122 11.19 11.36 11.94
C TYR A 122 12.08 10.90 10.79
N SER A 123 12.44 9.61 10.74
CA SER A 123 13.13 9.05 9.57
C SER A 123 12.16 8.81 8.42
N MET A 124 12.64 8.82 7.17
CA MET A 124 11.80 8.46 6.02
C MET A 124 11.29 7.02 6.13
N LEU A 125 12.13 6.10 6.61
CA LEU A 125 11.75 4.72 6.84
C LEU A 125 10.66 4.59 7.91
N GLU A 126 10.75 5.36 9.01
CA GLU A 126 9.68 5.43 10.00
C GLU A 126 8.36 5.91 9.39
N LEU A 127 8.38 6.95 8.56
CA LEU A 127 7.17 7.45 7.90
C LEU A 127 6.56 6.40 6.97
N ILE A 128 7.38 5.71 6.17
CA ILE A 128 6.93 4.59 5.31
C ILE A 128 6.22 3.55 6.18
N LEU A 129 6.86 3.11 7.28
CA LEU A 129 6.29 2.09 8.17
C LEU A 129 4.96 2.51 8.81
N ARG A 130 4.87 3.76 9.27
CA ARG A 130 3.65 4.32 9.87
C ARG A 130 2.51 4.38 8.85
N ILE A 131 2.78 4.83 7.61
CA ILE A 131 1.77 4.90 6.55
C ILE A 131 1.36 3.48 6.13
N SER A 132 2.31 2.56 5.96
CA SER A 132 2.02 1.15 5.66
C SER A 132 1.14 0.50 6.72
N ARG A 133 1.36 0.81 8.00
CA ARG A 133 0.49 0.37 9.11
C ARG A 133 -0.94 0.87 8.92
N VAL A 134 -1.13 2.18 8.72
CA VAL A 134 -2.47 2.78 8.53
C VAL A 134 -3.16 2.17 7.30
N ARG A 135 -2.47 2.04 6.17
CA ARG A 135 -3.03 1.43 4.95
C ARG A 135 -3.40 -0.03 5.15
N ARG A 136 -2.60 -0.80 5.89
CA ARG A 136 -2.94 -2.17 6.26
C ARG A 136 -4.21 -2.21 7.11
N ASP A 137 -4.34 -1.33 8.09
CA ASP A 137 -5.51 -1.30 8.98
C ASP A 137 -6.79 -0.87 8.25
N ILE A 138 -6.70 0.12 7.35
CA ILE A 138 -7.80 0.47 6.43
C ILE A 138 -8.17 -0.73 5.56
N MET A 139 -7.18 -1.45 5.03
CA MET A 139 -7.43 -2.65 4.21
C MET A 139 -8.11 -3.74 5.03
N ARG A 140 -7.61 -4.07 6.24
CA ARG A 140 -8.24 -5.05 7.15
C ARG A 140 -9.68 -4.66 7.45
N PHE A 141 -9.92 -3.40 7.77
CA PHE A 141 -11.27 -2.89 8.00
C PHE A 141 -12.16 -3.04 6.76
N THR A 142 -11.66 -2.69 5.58
CA THR A 142 -12.36 -2.89 4.30
C THR A 142 -12.78 -4.35 4.09
N ARG A 143 -11.90 -5.31 4.41
CA ARG A 143 -12.20 -6.75 4.30
C ARG A 143 -13.24 -7.20 5.30
N GLN A 144 -13.17 -6.71 6.54
CA GLN A 144 -14.15 -7.00 7.58
C GLN A 144 -15.53 -6.45 7.21
N LEU A 145 -15.59 -5.23 6.66
CA LEU A 145 -16.83 -4.63 6.18
C LEU A 145 -17.51 -5.47 5.11
N ALA A 146 -16.75 -6.04 4.17
CA ALA A 146 -17.30 -6.85 3.08
C ALA A 146 -18.05 -8.12 3.54
N LEU A 147 -17.83 -8.56 4.79
CA LEU A 147 -18.48 -9.71 5.40
C LEU A 147 -19.71 -9.33 6.24
N LEU A 148 -20.01 -8.05 6.42
CA LEU A 148 -21.12 -7.61 7.24
C LEU A 148 -22.45 -7.79 6.52
N GLU A 149 -23.39 -8.42 7.21
CA GLU A 149 -24.79 -8.57 6.80
C GLU A 149 -25.72 -7.60 7.53
N GLN A 150 -25.19 -6.83 8.48
CA GLN A 150 -25.94 -5.89 9.32
C GLN A 150 -25.27 -4.51 9.35
N PRO A 151 -26.02 -3.42 9.61
CA PRO A 151 -25.46 -2.08 9.72
C PRO A 151 -24.38 -1.97 10.80
N LEU A 152 -23.27 -1.31 10.48
CA LEU A 152 -22.22 -0.99 11.46
C LEU A 152 -22.43 0.43 12.01
N LYS A 153 -22.96 0.54 13.24
CA LYS A 153 -23.25 1.83 13.88
C LYS A 153 -22.02 2.74 14.03
N GLU A 154 -20.86 2.14 14.29
CA GLU A 154 -19.60 2.88 14.54
C GLU A 154 -18.82 3.21 13.26
N PHE A 155 -19.36 2.89 12.08
CA PHE A 155 -18.65 3.00 10.80
C PHE A 155 -18.02 4.39 10.59
N GLN A 156 -18.80 5.47 10.77
CA GLN A 156 -18.30 6.84 10.63
C GLN A 156 -17.24 7.18 11.68
N GLY A 157 -17.41 6.74 12.94
CA GLY A 157 -16.45 6.98 14.01
C GLY A 157 -15.10 6.30 13.75
N ILE A 158 -15.13 5.07 13.24
CA ILE A 158 -13.91 4.34 12.85
C ILE A 158 -13.20 5.05 11.69
N VAL A 159 -13.93 5.49 10.66
CA VAL A 159 -13.36 6.24 9.53
C VAL A 159 -12.76 7.57 10.01
N GLN A 160 -13.44 8.30 10.89
CA GLN A 160 -12.91 9.53 11.49
C GLN A 160 -11.61 9.26 12.28
N GLY A 161 -11.52 8.13 12.98
CA GLY A 161 -10.29 7.70 13.65
C GLY A 161 -9.12 7.51 12.67
N PHE A 162 -9.35 6.84 11.53
CA PHE A 162 -8.34 6.73 10.47
C PHE A 162 -7.98 8.08 9.86
N GLN A 163 -8.96 8.95 9.61
CA GLN A 163 -8.73 10.29 9.08
C GLN A 163 -7.85 11.11 10.04
N MET A 164 -8.12 11.06 11.35
CA MET A 164 -7.30 11.73 12.36
C MET A 164 -5.85 11.24 12.33
N ASN A 165 -5.63 9.92 12.22
CA ASN A 165 -4.28 9.36 12.09
C ASN A 165 -3.57 9.86 10.83
N LEU A 166 -4.27 9.97 9.70
CA LEU A 166 -3.70 10.50 8.45
C LEU A 166 -3.35 11.99 8.56
N THR A 167 -4.20 12.80 9.18
CA THR A 167 -3.94 14.22 9.44
C THR A 167 -2.71 14.41 10.32
N GLN A 168 -2.58 13.63 11.41
CA GLN A 168 -1.39 13.68 12.27
C GLN A 168 -0.11 13.25 11.55
N LEU A 169 -0.19 12.35 10.57
CA LEU A 169 0.95 11.97 9.75
C LEU A 169 1.35 13.07 8.77
N GLN A 170 0.41 13.89 8.30
CA GLN A 170 0.69 14.96 7.33
C GLN A 170 1.73 15.96 7.84
N GLU A 171 1.60 16.40 9.10
CA GLU A 171 2.56 17.33 9.72
C GLU A 171 3.98 16.74 9.79
N LYS A 172 4.08 15.43 10.06
CA LYS A 172 5.34 14.69 10.14
C LYS A 172 5.95 14.46 8.76
N ILE A 173 5.12 14.21 7.75
CA ILE A 173 5.57 14.10 6.35
C ILE A 173 6.12 15.45 5.89
N ALA A 174 5.41 16.55 6.18
CA ALA A 174 5.82 17.89 5.78
C ALA A 174 7.17 18.29 6.40
N SER A 175 7.48 17.84 7.62
CA SER A 175 8.76 18.15 8.27
C SER A 175 9.97 17.37 7.71
N VAL A 176 9.73 16.21 7.09
CA VAL A 176 10.79 15.34 6.54
C VAL A 176 10.96 15.50 5.03
N VAL A 177 9.83 15.60 4.32
CA VAL A 177 9.78 15.62 2.85
C VAL A 177 9.54 17.02 2.29
N GLY A 178 9.12 17.97 3.13
CA GLY A 178 8.70 19.32 2.74
C GLY A 178 7.19 19.43 2.55
N SER A 179 6.66 20.64 2.69
CA SER A 179 5.24 20.91 2.48
C SER A 179 4.92 21.08 0.99
N SER A 180 4.01 20.25 0.48
CA SER A 180 3.48 20.31 -0.90
C SER A 180 2.36 21.35 -1.07
N ALA A 181 2.19 22.31 -0.14
CA ALA A 181 1.05 23.25 -0.12
C ALA A 181 0.82 24.05 -1.43
N THR A 182 1.80 24.08 -2.33
CA THR A 182 1.75 24.78 -3.63
C THR A 182 2.13 23.93 -4.85
N GLY A 183 2.27 22.60 -4.70
CA GLY A 183 2.55 21.68 -5.81
C GLY A 183 3.58 20.62 -5.50
N THR A 184 3.73 19.66 -6.43
CA THR A 184 4.64 18.52 -6.33
C THR A 184 6.11 18.97 -6.35
N ILE A 185 6.77 18.97 -5.19
CA ILE A 185 8.22 19.20 -5.09
C ILE A 185 8.93 17.85 -5.25
N ILE A 186 9.11 17.40 -6.49
CA ILE A 186 10.05 16.31 -6.78
C ILE A 186 11.40 16.95 -7.08
N GLN A 187 12.41 16.60 -6.30
CA GLN A 187 13.79 17.04 -6.51
C GLN A 187 14.59 15.90 -7.16
N PRO A 188 14.85 15.93 -8.49
CA PRO A 188 15.49 14.82 -9.21
C PRO A 188 16.87 14.44 -8.66
N ASN A 189 17.63 15.43 -8.19
CA ASN A 189 18.99 15.24 -7.66
C ASN A 189 19.02 14.86 -6.18
N PHE A 190 17.85 14.76 -5.53
CA PHE A 190 17.79 14.36 -4.14
C PHE A 190 18.01 12.85 -4.04
N ARG A 191 19.04 12.44 -3.27
CA ARG A 191 19.43 11.02 -3.12
C ARG A 191 18.31 10.11 -2.61
N TRP A 192 17.29 10.67 -1.96
CA TRP A 192 16.14 9.95 -1.42
C TRP A 192 14.83 10.25 -2.17
N VAL A 193 14.91 10.73 -3.42
CA VAL A 193 13.75 11.11 -4.24
C VAL A 193 12.68 10.02 -4.32
N VAL A 194 13.06 8.75 -4.47
CA VAL A 194 12.11 7.63 -4.54
C VAL A 194 11.35 7.44 -3.22
N ARG A 195 12.03 7.51 -2.07
CA ARG A 195 11.39 7.38 -0.75
C ARG A 195 10.48 8.56 -0.45
N SER A 196 10.95 9.77 -0.76
CA SER A 196 10.16 11.00 -0.65
C SER A 196 8.87 10.92 -1.48
N LEU A 197 8.97 10.43 -2.72
CA LEU A 197 7.82 10.22 -3.59
C LEU A 197 6.89 9.13 -3.05
N GLU A 198 7.43 7.99 -2.62
CA GLU A 198 6.66 6.88 -2.04
C GLU A 198 5.85 7.32 -0.82
N ILE A 199 6.44 8.08 0.11
CA ILE A 199 5.75 8.60 1.30
C ILE A 199 4.55 9.45 0.89
N GLN A 200 4.72 10.38 -0.06
CA GLN A 200 3.66 11.27 -0.50
C GLN A 200 2.54 10.50 -1.23
N LEU A 201 2.90 9.61 -2.16
CA LEU A 201 1.95 8.80 -2.90
C LEU A 201 1.18 7.85 -1.98
N ALA A 202 1.86 7.18 -1.05
CA ALA A 202 1.25 6.25 -0.11
C ALA A 202 0.29 6.96 0.84
N TRP A 203 0.63 8.16 1.32
CA TRP A 203 -0.28 8.96 2.15
C TRP A 203 -1.53 9.37 1.35
N ARG A 204 -1.36 9.86 0.12
CA ARG A 204 -2.50 10.19 -0.76
C ARG A 204 -3.36 8.96 -1.06
N GLN A 205 -2.73 7.82 -1.34
CA GLN A 205 -3.42 6.57 -1.59
C GLN A 205 -4.21 6.09 -0.36
N ALA A 206 -3.72 6.33 0.86
CA ALA A 206 -4.43 5.97 2.08
C ALA A 206 -5.75 6.75 2.23
N HIS A 207 -5.77 8.04 1.84
CA HIS A 207 -7.02 8.81 1.76
C HIS A 207 -7.98 8.21 0.72
N CYS A 208 -7.50 7.90 -0.49
CA CYS A 208 -8.32 7.23 -1.50
C CYS A 208 -8.87 5.89 -0.98
N ASP A 209 -8.04 5.07 -0.34
CA ASP A 209 -8.42 3.76 0.19
C ASP A 209 -9.48 3.86 1.30
N LEU A 210 -9.44 4.91 2.12
CA LEU A 210 -10.40 5.16 3.19
C LEU A 210 -11.73 5.71 2.68
N PHE A 211 -11.68 6.75 1.84
CA PHE A 211 -12.89 7.44 1.40
C PHE A 211 -13.63 6.74 0.28
N ARG A 212 -12.97 5.86 -0.50
CA ARG A 212 -13.66 5.01 -1.47
C ARG A 212 -14.69 4.07 -0.84
N LEU A 213 -14.61 3.84 0.47
CA LEU A 213 -15.61 3.07 1.22
C LEU A 213 -17.03 3.67 1.09
N PHE A 214 -17.15 4.97 0.83
CA PHE A 214 -18.43 5.67 0.67
C PHE A 214 -18.88 5.80 -0.79
N LEU A 215 -18.06 5.38 -1.75
CA LEU A 215 -18.37 5.53 -3.17
C LEU A 215 -19.24 4.35 -3.64
N LEU A 216 -20.55 4.54 -3.61
CA LEU A 216 -21.51 3.51 -3.95
C LEU A 216 -21.20 2.90 -5.33
N GLY A 217 -21.15 1.56 -5.39
CA GLY A 217 -20.84 0.84 -6.62
C GLY A 217 -19.36 0.73 -6.96
N HIS A 218 -18.44 1.32 -6.19
CA HIS A 218 -17.01 1.04 -6.31
C HIS A 218 -16.73 -0.37 -5.77
N PRO A 219 -15.84 -1.17 -6.40
CA PRO A 219 -15.54 -2.54 -5.96
C PRO A 219 -15.21 -2.62 -4.47
N ASN A 220 -14.33 -1.77 -3.96
CA ASN A 220 -13.95 -1.75 -2.54
C ASN A 220 -14.80 -0.81 -1.67
N ALA A 221 -16.04 -0.50 -2.06
CA ALA A 221 -16.95 0.25 -1.22
C ALA A 221 -17.43 -0.58 -0.01
N ALA A 222 -17.91 0.08 1.04
CA ALA A 222 -18.63 -0.62 2.09
C ALA A 222 -19.96 -1.18 1.52
N PRO A 223 -20.46 -2.33 2.02
CA PRO A 223 -21.71 -2.89 1.51
C PRO A 223 -22.92 -1.97 1.71
N ASP A 224 -23.95 -2.15 0.88
CA ASP A 224 -25.18 -1.35 0.95
C ASP A 224 -25.85 -1.38 2.33
N VAL A 225 -25.72 -2.48 3.08
CA VAL A 225 -26.27 -2.57 4.44
C VAL A 225 -25.60 -1.58 5.41
N VAL A 226 -24.34 -1.23 5.16
CA VAL A 226 -23.58 -0.23 5.93
C VAL A 226 -23.84 1.18 5.41
N LEU A 227 -23.98 1.35 4.09
CA LEU A 227 -24.14 2.67 3.46
C LEU A 227 -25.58 3.21 3.51
N ARG A 228 -26.60 2.36 3.34
CA ARG A 228 -28.02 2.76 3.29
C ARG A 228 -28.50 3.54 4.52
N PRO A 229 -28.14 3.17 5.77
CA PRO A 229 -28.50 3.93 6.96
C PRO A 229 -27.94 5.36 6.99
N LEU A 230 -26.86 5.63 6.24
CA LEU A 230 -26.26 6.96 6.14
C LEU A 230 -27.10 7.89 5.23
N GLY A 231 -27.97 7.34 4.39
CA GLY A 231 -28.79 8.08 3.43
C GLY A 231 -27.97 8.78 2.34
N SER A 232 -28.61 9.72 1.63
CA SER A 232 -27.93 10.65 0.70
C SER A 232 -27.11 11.67 1.49
N SER A 233 -26.01 11.20 2.07
CA SER A 233 -25.22 11.98 3.04
C SER A 233 -24.23 12.91 2.37
N THR A 234 -23.95 14.03 3.05
CA THR A 234 -22.81 14.92 2.80
C THR A 234 -21.48 14.16 2.70
N TYR A 235 -21.36 13.02 3.39
CA TYR A 235 -20.19 12.15 3.36
C TYR A 235 -19.89 11.55 2.00
N ALA A 236 -20.89 11.19 1.20
CA ALA A 236 -20.66 10.61 -0.12
C ALA A 236 -20.04 11.65 -1.09
N SER A 237 -20.60 12.87 -1.09
CA SER A 237 -20.07 13.99 -1.89
C SER A 237 -18.67 14.40 -1.42
N GLN A 238 -18.45 14.49 -0.11
CA GLN A 238 -17.13 14.79 0.45
C GLN A 238 -16.11 13.69 0.13
N ALA A 239 -16.51 12.43 0.22
CA ALA A 239 -15.65 11.30 -0.12
C ALA A 239 -15.26 11.32 -1.60
N GLN A 240 -16.19 11.67 -2.50
CA GLN A 240 -15.92 11.86 -3.92
C GLN A 240 -14.88 12.96 -4.15
N GLU A 241 -15.05 14.12 -3.51
CA GLU A 241 -14.12 15.24 -3.60
C GLU A 241 -12.71 14.88 -3.11
N ILE A 242 -12.60 14.22 -1.94
CA ILE A 242 -11.33 13.78 -1.39
C ILE A 242 -10.67 12.73 -2.29
N CYS A 243 -11.43 11.74 -2.76
CA CYS A 243 -10.90 10.73 -3.67
C CYS A 243 -10.40 11.35 -4.96
N GLN A 244 -11.12 12.32 -5.53
CA GLN A 244 -10.72 13.02 -6.74
C GLN A 244 -9.43 13.82 -6.50
N GLU A 245 -9.37 14.68 -5.49
CA GLU A 245 -8.18 15.49 -5.18
C GLU A 245 -6.92 14.62 -5.05
N HIS A 246 -7.03 13.55 -4.26
CA HIS A 246 -5.87 12.71 -3.93
C HIS A 246 -5.45 11.82 -5.10
N SER A 247 -6.39 11.29 -5.88
CA SER A 247 -6.07 10.47 -7.07
C SER A 247 -5.52 11.32 -8.22
N ASP A 248 -6.04 12.51 -8.45
CA ASP A 248 -5.49 13.47 -9.42
C ASP A 248 -4.06 13.86 -9.06
N TRP A 249 -3.79 14.15 -7.79
CA TRP A 249 -2.43 14.46 -7.34
C TRP A 249 -1.45 13.30 -7.61
N ILE A 250 -1.87 12.06 -7.37
CA ILE A 250 -1.05 10.86 -7.65
C ILE A 250 -0.76 10.78 -9.15
N VAL A 251 -1.78 10.87 -10.00
CA VAL A 251 -1.62 10.79 -11.46
C VAL A 251 -0.71 11.89 -11.98
N GLU A 252 -0.91 13.14 -11.58
CA GLU A 252 -0.08 14.26 -12.02
C GLU A 252 1.38 14.10 -11.57
N SER A 253 1.60 13.61 -10.35
CA SER A 253 2.94 13.30 -9.87
C SER A 253 3.61 12.20 -10.70
N ILE A 254 2.88 11.15 -11.07
CA ILE A 254 3.40 10.08 -11.95
C ILE A 254 3.76 10.61 -13.35
N LYS A 255 2.93 11.49 -13.93
CA LYS A 255 3.24 12.15 -15.21
C LYS A 255 4.52 12.97 -15.12
N ILE A 256 4.69 13.75 -14.05
CA ILE A 256 5.90 14.54 -13.82
C ILE A 256 7.13 13.63 -13.71
N VAL A 257 7.06 12.59 -12.87
CA VAL A 257 8.17 11.64 -12.66
C VAL A 257 8.54 10.91 -13.96
N ARG A 258 7.55 10.48 -14.74
CA ARG A 258 7.77 9.82 -16.03
C ARG A 258 8.54 10.74 -16.99
N LYS A 259 8.13 12.02 -17.10
CA LYS A 259 8.81 13.03 -17.93
C LYS A 259 10.24 13.33 -17.47
N MET A 260 10.51 13.29 -16.17
CA MET A 260 11.86 13.48 -15.62
C MET A 260 12.84 12.36 -16.00
N ASN A 261 12.32 11.20 -16.44
CA ASN A 261 13.11 10.04 -16.87
C ASN A 261 14.22 9.62 -15.89
N LEU A 262 13.90 9.62 -14.59
CA LEU A 262 14.86 9.30 -13.54
C LEU A 262 15.46 7.89 -13.74
N GLN A 263 16.78 7.77 -13.63
CA GLN A 263 17.50 6.49 -13.72
C GLN A 263 17.59 5.83 -12.35
N VAL A 264 16.42 5.52 -11.77
CA VAL A 264 16.27 4.94 -10.43
C VAL A 264 15.32 3.76 -10.45
N LEU A 265 15.48 2.84 -9.50
CA LEU A 265 14.52 1.78 -9.25
C LEU A 265 13.40 2.34 -8.37
N PHE A 266 12.16 2.20 -8.83
CA PHE A 266 10.98 2.56 -8.07
C PHE A 266 10.51 1.38 -7.23
N SER A 267 9.99 1.64 -6.04
CA SER A 267 9.35 0.60 -5.24
C SER A 267 8.05 0.16 -5.89
N PHE A 268 7.69 -1.10 -5.69
CA PHE A 268 6.44 -1.66 -6.22
C PHE A 268 5.20 -0.92 -5.72
N ASP A 269 5.23 -0.34 -4.51
CA ASP A 269 4.11 0.43 -3.99
C ASP A 269 3.81 1.70 -4.81
N ILE A 270 4.80 2.30 -5.47
CA ILE A 270 4.59 3.43 -6.40
C ILE A 270 3.76 2.98 -7.61
N ALA A 271 4.08 1.81 -8.19
CA ALA A 271 3.26 1.24 -9.27
C ALA A 271 1.84 0.98 -8.78
N ARG A 272 1.69 0.46 -7.55
CA ARG A 272 0.39 0.20 -6.94
C ARG A 272 -0.43 1.48 -6.77
N CYS A 273 0.17 2.55 -6.29
CA CYS A 273 -0.50 3.85 -6.16
C CYS A 273 -0.93 4.40 -7.53
N ALA A 274 -0.04 4.37 -8.53
CA ALA A 274 -0.36 4.81 -9.89
C ALA A 274 -1.55 4.04 -10.49
N TYR A 275 -1.54 2.71 -10.34
CA TYR A 275 -2.60 1.82 -10.77
C TYR A 275 -3.95 2.08 -10.07
N GLN A 276 -3.94 2.18 -8.74
CA GLN A 276 -5.16 2.39 -7.97
C GLN A 276 -5.76 3.78 -8.25
N ALA A 277 -4.93 4.82 -8.35
CA ALA A 277 -5.38 6.17 -8.69
C ALA A 277 -5.97 6.25 -10.10
N ALA A 278 -5.34 5.60 -11.10
CA ALA A 278 -5.86 5.53 -12.46
C ALA A 278 -7.24 4.87 -12.51
N ARG A 279 -7.42 3.72 -11.85
CA ARG A 279 -8.72 3.03 -11.77
C ARG A 279 -9.77 3.85 -11.06
N LEU A 280 -9.38 4.54 -9.97
CA LEU A 280 -10.28 5.41 -9.24
C LEU A 280 -10.72 6.60 -10.10
N ASN A 281 -9.81 7.22 -10.86
CA ASN A 281 -10.15 8.30 -11.79
C ASN A 281 -11.12 7.85 -12.88
N LEU A 282 -10.91 6.68 -13.47
CA LEU A 282 -11.84 6.08 -14.43
C LEU A 282 -13.23 5.85 -13.82
N PHE A 283 -13.29 5.31 -12.61
CA PHE A 283 -14.54 5.11 -11.88
C PHE A 283 -15.24 6.45 -11.56
N LEU A 284 -14.50 7.43 -11.04
CA LEU A 284 -15.03 8.74 -10.66
C LEU A 284 -15.59 9.48 -11.86
N ALA A 285 -14.97 9.41 -13.04
CA ALA A 285 -15.46 10.04 -14.26
C ALA A 285 -16.86 9.55 -14.71
N HIS A 286 -17.35 8.44 -14.14
CA HIS A 286 -18.65 7.83 -14.44
C HIS A 286 -19.70 8.07 -13.36
N MET A 287 -19.31 8.66 -12.23
CA MET A 287 -20.25 8.99 -11.16
C MET A 287 -21.07 10.24 -11.52
N PRO A 288 -22.31 10.36 -11.03
CA PRO A 288 -23.05 11.62 -11.10
C PRO A 288 -22.35 12.71 -10.25
N ASN A 289 -22.51 13.99 -10.62
CA ASN A 289 -21.95 15.16 -9.91
C ASN A 289 -20.41 15.33 -9.96
N VAL A 290 -19.76 14.84 -11.01
CA VAL A 290 -18.31 15.04 -11.21
C VAL A 290 -17.99 16.52 -11.42
N ARG A 291 -16.90 17.00 -10.82
CA ARG A 291 -16.38 18.34 -11.10
C ARG A 291 -16.11 18.47 -12.61
N PRO A 292 -16.31 19.65 -13.24
CA PRO A 292 -16.20 19.82 -14.70
C PRO A 292 -14.86 19.39 -15.33
N GLN A 293 -13.82 19.21 -14.52
CA GLN A 293 -12.43 18.99 -14.94
C GLN A 293 -12.09 17.51 -15.23
N LEU A 294 -12.82 16.55 -14.65
CA LEU A 294 -12.59 15.12 -14.87
C LEU A 294 -13.62 14.58 -15.86
N THR A 295 -13.28 14.62 -17.14
CA THR A 295 -14.08 14.01 -18.21
C THR A 295 -13.65 12.56 -18.39
N SER A 296 -14.50 11.74 -19.03
CA SER A 296 -14.11 10.37 -19.39
C SER A 296 -12.82 10.34 -20.22
N GLU A 297 -12.67 11.28 -21.16
CA GLU A 297 -11.47 11.42 -21.99
C GLU A 297 -10.22 11.76 -21.16
N SER A 298 -10.32 12.71 -20.22
CA SER A 298 -9.17 13.05 -19.37
C SER A 298 -8.82 11.91 -18.42
N ALA A 299 -9.81 11.16 -17.91
CA ALA A 299 -9.59 9.98 -17.08
C ALA A 299 -8.90 8.84 -17.86
N VAL A 300 -9.26 8.61 -19.12
CA VAL A 300 -8.60 7.64 -20.00
C VAL A 300 -7.16 8.05 -20.29
N SER A 301 -6.93 9.32 -20.63
CA SER A 301 -5.58 9.87 -20.83
C SER A 301 -4.71 9.73 -19.56
N ASN A 302 -5.28 10.04 -18.39
CA ASN A 302 -4.64 9.85 -17.09
C ASN A 302 -4.26 8.38 -16.84
N ALA A 303 -5.16 7.45 -17.13
CA ALA A 303 -4.90 6.02 -16.99
C ALA A 303 -3.82 5.54 -17.96
N ALA A 304 -3.81 6.03 -19.20
CA ALA A 304 -2.79 5.70 -20.20
C ALA A 304 -1.38 6.17 -19.77
N GLU A 305 -1.26 7.36 -19.19
CA GLU A 305 0.01 7.87 -18.63
C GLU A 305 0.53 7.00 -17.48
N CYS A 306 -0.35 6.62 -16.54
CA CYS A 306 0.01 5.69 -15.46
C CYS A 306 0.39 4.31 -16.00
N LEU A 307 -0.36 3.77 -16.97
CA LEU A 307 -0.06 2.49 -17.61
C LEU A 307 1.30 2.51 -18.29
N ALA A 308 1.62 3.58 -19.01
CA ALA A 308 2.91 3.73 -19.67
C ALA A 308 4.06 3.82 -18.66
N PHE A 309 3.90 4.58 -17.57
CA PHE A 309 4.87 4.59 -16.47
C PHE A 309 5.10 3.18 -15.90
N ILE A 310 4.04 2.41 -15.63
CA ILE A 310 4.16 1.06 -15.09
C ILE A 310 4.86 0.14 -16.11
N LYS A 311 4.48 0.18 -17.39
CA LYS A 311 5.12 -0.60 -18.45
C LYS A 311 6.61 -0.28 -18.60
N GLU A 312 6.99 0.99 -18.54
CA GLU A 312 8.38 1.42 -18.69
C GLU A 312 9.25 1.04 -17.49
N ARG A 313 8.74 1.20 -16.27
CA ARG A 313 9.54 1.05 -15.03
C ARG A 313 9.47 -0.33 -14.41
N PHE A 314 8.47 -1.13 -14.76
CA PHE A 314 8.22 -2.44 -14.16
C PHE A 314 8.03 -3.55 -15.20
N VAL A 315 8.59 -3.38 -16.41
CA VAL A 315 8.46 -4.34 -17.53
C VAL A 315 8.83 -5.78 -17.14
N SER A 316 9.87 -5.95 -16.33
CA SER A 316 10.38 -7.25 -15.89
C SER A 316 9.73 -7.76 -14.61
N SER A 317 8.87 -6.95 -13.96
CA SER A 317 8.22 -7.32 -12.71
C SER A 317 6.97 -8.13 -13.01
N ALA A 318 6.97 -9.41 -12.64
CA ALA A 318 5.82 -10.30 -12.77
C ALA A 318 4.61 -9.77 -11.98
N HIS A 319 4.85 -9.15 -10.82
CA HIS A 319 3.80 -8.54 -10.01
C HIS A 319 3.05 -7.42 -10.71
N ALA A 320 3.74 -6.65 -11.54
CA ALA A 320 3.16 -5.52 -12.26
C ALA A 320 2.35 -5.98 -13.48
N GLN A 321 2.58 -7.18 -14.01
CA GLN A 321 1.92 -7.66 -15.23
C GLN A 321 0.40 -7.71 -15.10
N ARG A 322 -0.13 -8.12 -13.95
CA ARG A 322 -1.58 -8.13 -13.71
C ARG A 322 -2.15 -6.70 -13.72
N MET A 323 -1.44 -5.73 -13.17
CA MET A 323 -1.85 -4.32 -13.18
C MET A 323 -1.80 -3.74 -14.60
N ILE A 324 -0.77 -4.10 -15.37
CA ILE A 324 -0.62 -3.71 -16.78
C ILE A 324 -1.77 -4.28 -17.62
N SER A 325 -2.07 -5.57 -17.47
CA SER A 325 -3.15 -6.22 -18.19
C SER A 325 -4.51 -5.63 -17.83
N ASP A 326 -4.79 -5.46 -16.52
CA ASP A 326 -6.06 -4.91 -16.03
C ASP A 326 -6.30 -3.48 -16.53
N LEU A 327 -5.32 -2.59 -16.39
CA LEU A 327 -5.45 -1.22 -16.91
C LEU A 327 -5.58 -1.18 -18.44
N SER A 328 -4.87 -2.03 -19.16
CA SER A 328 -4.99 -2.08 -20.63
C SER A 328 -6.40 -2.50 -21.05
N LEU A 329 -6.99 -3.49 -20.36
CA LEU A 329 -8.37 -3.93 -20.60
C LEU A 329 -9.38 -2.84 -20.24
N LEU A 330 -9.22 -2.18 -19.09
CA LEU A 330 -10.10 -1.10 -18.67
C LEU A 330 -10.07 0.05 -19.68
N ILE A 331 -8.87 0.55 -20.04
CA ILE A 331 -8.71 1.62 -21.04
C ILE A 331 -9.38 1.22 -22.37
N GLY A 332 -9.13 0.00 -22.86
CA GLY A 332 -9.75 -0.47 -24.10
C GLY A 332 -11.28 -0.50 -24.02
N ALA A 333 -11.87 -0.87 -22.88
CA ALA A 333 -13.31 -0.83 -22.68
C ALA A 333 -13.89 0.61 -22.80
N TYR A 334 -13.16 1.61 -22.29
CA TYR A 334 -13.53 3.02 -22.41
C TYR A 334 -13.44 3.59 -23.83
N GLU A 335 -12.56 3.05 -24.67
CA GLU A 335 -12.35 3.51 -26.06
C GLU A 335 -13.39 2.96 -27.06
N THR A 336 -14.16 1.94 -26.70
CA THR A 336 -15.20 1.36 -27.59
C THR A 336 -16.46 2.24 -27.69
N ARG A 337 -17.19 2.15 -28.82
CA ARG A 337 -18.33 3.03 -29.19
C ARG A 337 -19.52 3.02 -28.21
N ASP A 338 -19.66 2.00 -27.37
CA ASP A 338 -20.61 1.93 -26.24
C ASP A 338 -19.91 2.25 -24.90
N GLY A 339 -18.92 3.15 -24.92
CA GLY A 339 -17.92 3.33 -23.86
C GLY A 339 -18.49 3.51 -22.46
N HIS A 340 -19.68 4.08 -22.30
CA HIS A 340 -20.35 4.16 -20.99
C HIS A 340 -20.90 2.81 -20.51
N PHE A 341 -21.50 2.01 -21.38
CA PHE A 341 -22.03 0.69 -21.04
C PHE A 341 -20.91 -0.35 -20.91
N GLY A 342 -19.95 -0.34 -21.84
CA GLY A 342 -18.76 -1.20 -21.80
C GLY A 342 -17.89 -0.93 -20.58
N ALA A 343 -17.71 0.34 -20.21
CA ALA A 343 -17.01 0.69 -18.97
C ALA A 343 -17.81 0.37 -17.72
N ALA A 344 -19.11 0.65 -17.70
CA ALA A 344 -19.96 0.27 -16.57
C ALA A 344 -19.90 -1.24 -16.36
N MET A 345 -19.99 -2.05 -17.42
CA MET A 345 -19.83 -3.50 -17.36
C MET A 345 -18.42 -3.94 -16.95
N ALA A 346 -17.37 -3.28 -17.43
CA ALA A 346 -16.00 -3.58 -17.01
C ALA A 346 -15.79 -3.26 -15.51
N LEU A 347 -16.35 -2.15 -15.02
CA LEU A 347 -16.37 -1.82 -13.59
C LEU A 347 -17.29 -2.74 -12.78
N ASP A 348 -18.40 -3.21 -13.36
CA ASP A 348 -19.33 -4.17 -12.73
C ASP A 348 -18.72 -5.57 -12.64
N SER A 349 -17.92 -5.97 -13.63
CA SER A 349 -17.14 -7.21 -13.59
C SER A 349 -16.08 -7.21 -12.47
N LEU A 350 -15.73 -6.02 -11.98
CA LEU A 350 -14.88 -5.84 -10.81
C LEU A 350 -15.69 -5.82 -9.49
N ARG A 351 -17.03 -5.77 -9.54
CA ARG A 351 -17.88 -5.86 -8.34
C ARG A 351 -18.00 -7.29 -7.84
N PHE A 352 -18.20 -7.40 -6.53
CA PHE A 352 -18.31 -8.67 -5.87
C PHE A 352 -19.65 -9.34 -6.13
N SER A 353 -19.65 -10.46 -6.83
CA SER A 353 -20.78 -11.38 -6.93
C SER A 353 -20.30 -12.77 -6.48
N GLY A 354 -21.04 -13.39 -5.56
CA GLY A 354 -20.69 -14.68 -4.98
C GLY A 354 -21.00 -14.82 -3.48
N ASP A 355 -20.77 -16.01 -2.94
CA ASP A 355 -20.87 -16.28 -1.50
C ASP A 355 -19.74 -15.57 -0.70
N ALA A 356 -19.71 -15.70 0.62
CA ALA A 356 -18.69 -15.07 1.47
C ALA A 356 -17.24 -15.50 1.11
N LEU A 357 -17.02 -16.73 0.66
CA LEU A 357 -15.72 -17.26 0.24
C LEU A 357 -15.30 -16.71 -1.13
N GLU A 358 -16.24 -16.59 -2.08
CA GLU A 358 -15.99 -15.98 -3.38
C GLU A 358 -15.70 -14.47 -3.26
N LYS A 359 -16.45 -13.77 -2.40
CA LYS A 359 -16.15 -12.39 -2.02
C LYS A 359 -14.76 -12.26 -1.42
N HIS A 360 -14.39 -13.17 -0.51
CA HIS A 360 -13.06 -13.20 0.11
C HIS A 360 -11.94 -13.40 -0.93
N LYS A 361 -12.10 -14.33 -1.87
CA LYS A 361 -11.15 -14.59 -2.96
C LYS A 361 -11.00 -13.41 -3.91
N GLN A 362 -12.11 -12.77 -4.29
CA GLN A 362 -12.14 -11.61 -5.20
C GLN A 362 -11.54 -10.34 -4.56
N LEU A 363 -11.75 -10.12 -3.25
CA LEU A 363 -11.12 -9.05 -2.48
C LEU A 363 -9.58 -9.09 -2.62
N SER A 364 -8.99 -10.28 -2.68
CA SER A 364 -7.55 -10.51 -2.84
C SER A 364 -7.06 -10.71 -4.28
N ALA A 365 -7.82 -10.32 -5.32
CA ALA A 365 -7.44 -10.54 -6.72
C ALA A 365 -6.04 -10.01 -7.12
N HIS A 366 -5.53 -8.99 -6.42
CA HIS A 366 -4.17 -8.45 -6.61
C HIS A 366 -3.17 -8.87 -5.52
N SER A 367 -3.57 -9.74 -4.59
CA SER A 367 -2.63 -10.35 -3.64
C SER A 367 -1.69 -11.28 -4.38
N LEU A 368 -0.45 -11.35 -3.89
CA LEU A 368 0.55 -12.31 -4.35
C LEU A 368 0.10 -13.76 -4.13
N ILE A 369 -0.74 -13.98 -3.13
CA ILE A 369 -1.27 -15.31 -2.76
C ILE A 369 -2.21 -15.85 -3.83
N HIS A 370 -3.05 -15.01 -4.43
CA HIS A 370 -3.95 -15.45 -5.52
C HIS A 370 -3.22 -15.70 -6.84
N GLN A 371 -2.00 -15.18 -6.97
CA GLN A 371 -1.14 -15.47 -8.11
C GLN A 371 -0.27 -16.71 -7.85
N ALA A 372 -0.20 -17.19 -6.60
CA ALA A 372 0.49 -18.41 -6.26
C ALA A 372 -0.37 -19.62 -6.64
N ASN A 373 0.18 -20.49 -7.49
CA ASN A 373 -0.49 -21.71 -7.93
C ASN A 373 -0.29 -22.83 -6.91
N PHE A 374 -0.91 -22.70 -5.73
CA PHE A 374 -0.92 -23.78 -4.75
C PHE A 374 -1.75 -24.96 -5.26
N VAL A 375 -1.22 -26.17 -5.09
CA VAL A 375 -1.89 -27.42 -5.45
C VAL A 375 -2.60 -27.95 -4.20
N ASP A 376 -3.91 -28.19 -4.29
CA ASP A 376 -4.69 -28.83 -3.24
C ASP A 376 -5.07 -30.24 -3.67
N ASP A 377 -4.26 -31.23 -3.33
CA ASP A 377 -4.47 -32.63 -3.73
C ASP A 377 -5.53 -33.36 -2.88
N SER A 378 -6.30 -32.64 -2.05
CA SER A 378 -7.30 -33.24 -1.15
C SER A 378 -8.39 -34.02 -1.89
N TYR A 379 -8.72 -33.62 -3.12
CA TYR A 379 -9.69 -34.31 -3.99
C TYR A 379 -9.22 -35.71 -4.43
N LEU A 380 -7.93 -36.04 -4.29
CA LEU A 380 -7.42 -37.38 -4.61
C LEU A 380 -7.79 -38.42 -3.55
N TYR A 381 -8.32 -38.00 -2.40
CA TYR A 381 -8.72 -38.87 -1.29
C TYR A 381 -10.24 -39.08 -1.19
N GLU A 382 -11.03 -38.57 -2.14
CA GLU A 382 -12.49 -38.83 -2.23
C GLU A 382 -12.84 -40.13 -2.97
N LEU A 383 -11.97 -41.15 -2.89
CA LEU A 383 -12.17 -42.49 -3.48
C LEU A 383 -12.75 -43.50 -2.49
#